data_AF-A0A2E0CZV8-F1
#
_entry.id   AF-A0A2E0CZV8-F1
#
_cell.length_a   1.000
_cell.length_b   1.000
_cell.length_c   1.000
_cell.angle_alpha   90.00
_cell.angle_beta   90.00
_cell.angle_gamma   90.00
#
_symmetry.space_group_name_H-M   'P 1'
#
loop_
_entity.id
_entity.type
_entity.pdbx_description
1 polymer ?
#
loop_
_entity_poly.entity_id
_entity_poly.type
_entity_poly.pdbx_seq_one_letter_code
_entity_poly.pdbx_strand_id
1 'polypeptide(L)'
;MNKILPIIIISLLFTIGCENFFGIGNDSGDPYANDMLLYDLEQDLALSEKQISDSKDFLRSGRDYFPDNASLWKLALYLQQNLTEEQKERLLSPPEYLKAEEISEENDQHHKRLRHHHRMGEFIRSILNADQLSDYDEIVNYKKMTLEEIFNSLKMETQTKQEAHREMMGVMEWFRAAMDKLLTDEQKSILEEMRKQKDDNWRKNRGGYGKHAKDHDKMRQEMYDVLAMTEEQISTLETLEESFKSSLESLHNNFVDGIVNYTPEEYIQNVGSIADSFHEDKISIFDTVQLEIIEIHRALARRFMKHSRWGYKG
;
A
#
# COMPACT_ATOMS: atom_id res chain seq x y z
N MET A 1 9.12 31.87 5.15
CA MET A 1 9.98 30.86 4.47
C MET A 1 9.25 29.55 4.59
N ASN A 2 8.61 29.12 3.50
CA ASN A 2 7.80 27.91 3.47
C ASN A 2 8.73 26.72 3.70
N LYS A 3 8.81 26.26 4.95
CA LYS A 3 9.43 24.98 5.27
C LYS A 3 8.45 23.93 4.78
N ILE A 4 8.61 23.55 3.52
CA ILE A 4 8.08 22.31 3.00
C ILE A 4 8.81 21.23 3.81
N LEU A 5 8.26 20.89 4.98
CA LEU A 5 8.48 19.56 5.52
C LEU A 5 8.14 18.65 4.35
N PRO A 6 9.00 17.69 3.97
CA PRO A 6 8.55 16.69 3.05
C PRO A 6 7.43 16.00 3.83
N ILE A 7 6.19 16.37 3.51
CA ILE A 7 5.10 15.43 3.52
C ILE A 7 5.63 14.39 2.53
N ILE A 8 6.40 13.44 3.06
CA ILE A 8 6.66 12.18 2.40
C ILE A 8 5.29 11.54 2.47
N ILE A 9 4.43 12.02 1.57
CA ILE A 9 3.36 11.29 0.95
C ILE A 9 4.12 10.17 0.30
N ILE A 10 4.41 9.17 1.13
CA ILE A 10 4.37 7.78 0.72
C ILE A 10 2.94 7.68 0.20
N SER A 11 2.79 8.08 -1.07
CA SER A 11 1.96 7.39 -2.02
C SER A 11 0.79 6.73 -1.33
N LEU A 12 -0.13 7.58 -0.87
CA LEU A 12 -1.31 7.21 -0.12
C LEU A 12 -2.24 6.43 -1.07
N LEU A 13 -1.86 5.18 -1.25
CA LEU A 13 -2.59 3.97 -0.89
C LEU A 13 -3.82 3.65 -1.72
N PHE A 14 -4.15 4.40 -2.78
CA PHE A 14 -5.30 4.03 -3.61
C PHE A 14 -5.17 4.05 -5.11
N THR A 15 -3.97 4.20 -5.68
CA THR A 15 -3.82 4.07 -7.14
C THR A 15 -2.99 2.93 -7.68
N ILE A 16 -2.00 2.44 -6.93
CA ILE A 16 -1.22 1.28 -7.30
C ILE A 16 -0.92 0.59 -5.96
N GLY A 17 -1.61 -0.53 -5.68
CA GLY A 17 -1.15 -1.38 -4.59
C GLY A 17 0.31 -1.74 -4.88
N CYS A 18 1.18 -1.55 -3.89
CA CYS A 18 2.64 -1.72 -3.93
C CYS A 18 3.49 -0.47 -4.25
N GLU A 19 3.48 0.52 -3.38
CA GLU A 19 4.66 1.37 -3.21
C GLU A 19 5.54 0.86 -2.06
N ASN A 20 6.62 0.17 -2.44
CA ASN A 20 7.79 -0.23 -1.63
C ASN A 20 7.54 -1.12 -0.39
N PHE A 21 7.14 -2.39 -0.61
CA PHE A 21 6.98 -3.39 0.46
C PHE A 21 8.06 -4.48 0.56
N PHE A 22 9.08 -4.47 -0.31
CA PHE A 22 10.02 -5.58 -0.43
C PHE A 22 11.48 -5.19 -0.15
N GLY A 23 12.20 -6.11 0.47
CA GLY A 23 13.63 -5.99 0.73
C GLY A 23 14.25 -7.39 0.85
N ILE A 24 15.56 -7.59 0.82
CA ILE A 24 16.15 -8.96 0.83
C ILE A 24 17.10 -9.16 2.01
N GLY A 25 17.16 -10.37 2.54
CA GLY A 25 18.27 -10.88 3.36
C GLY A 25 18.69 -12.19 2.70
N ASN A 26 19.98 -12.51 2.71
CA ASN A 26 20.64 -13.60 1.98
C ASN A 26 19.72 -14.73 1.51
N ASP A 27 19.42 -14.73 0.22
CA ASP A 27 19.19 -15.94 -0.56
C ASP A 27 19.45 -15.66 -2.04
N SER A 28 19.91 -16.68 -2.75
CA SER A 28 20.63 -16.65 -4.03
C SER A 28 19.80 -16.33 -5.28
N GLY A 29 19.05 -15.22 -5.28
CA GLY A 29 18.32 -14.74 -6.46
C GLY A 29 17.22 -15.71 -6.94
N ASP A 30 16.55 -16.40 -6.02
CA ASP A 30 15.71 -17.55 -6.39
C ASP A 30 14.34 -17.17 -7.02
N PRO A 31 14.06 -17.61 -8.26
CA PRO A 31 12.75 -17.95 -8.85
C PRO A 31 11.60 -18.43 -7.94
N TYR A 32 11.86 -18.80 -6.69
CA TYR A 32 10.91 -19.42 -5.78
C TYR A 32 9.55 -18.71 -5.66
N ALA A 33 9.48 -17.38 -5.49
CA ALA A 33 8.18 -16.70 -5.35
C ALA A 33 7.34 -16.74 -6.64
N ASN A 34 8.00 -16.67 -7.81
CA ASN A 34 7.35 -16.83 -9.09
C ASN A 34 6.91 -18.29 -9.31
N ASP A 35 7.76 -19.25 -8.97
CA ASP A 35 7.47 -20.67 -9.10
C ASP A 35 6.32 -21.09 -8.17
N MET A 36 6.28 -20.55 -6.95
CA MET A 36 5.19 -20.78 -5.99
C MET A 36 3.90 -20.08 -6.40
N LEU A 37 3.97 -18.86 -6.96
CA LEU A 37 2.80 -18.23 -7.56
C LEU A 37 2.25 -19.08 -8.71
N LEU A 38 3.11 -19.57 -9.60
CA LEU A 38 2.71 -20.44 -10.71
C LEU A 38 2.06 -21.73 -10.21
N TYR A 39 2.63 -22.34 -9.16
CA TYR A 39 2.07 -23.52 -8.51
C TYR A 39 0.67 -23.26 -7.94
N ASP A 40 0.49 -22.15 -7.21
CA ASP A 40 -0.82 -21.76 -6.66
C ASP A 40 -1.85 -21.54 -7.81
N LEU A 41 -1.45 -20.86 -8.89
CA LEU A 41 -2.33 -20.64 -10.05
C LEU A 41 -2.72 -21.95 -10.75
N GLU A 42 -1.77 -22.88 -10.90
CA GLU A 42 -2.03 -24.19 -11.50
C GLU A 42 -3.08 -24.97 -10.68
N GLN A 43 -2.95 -24.98 -9.36
CA GLN A 43 -3.88 -25.68 -8.46
C GLN A 43 -5.26 -25.01 -8.41
N ASP A 44 -5.29 -23.68 -8.24
CA ASP A 44 -6.54 -22.94 -8.03
C ASP A 44 -7.38 -22.87 -9.32
N LEU A 45 -6.73 -22.74 -10.48
CA LEU A 45 -7.41 -22.43 -11.73
C LEU A 45 -7.50 -23.63 -12.70
N ALA A 46 -6.88 -24.76 -12.37
CA ALA A 46 -6.79 -25.93 -13.26
C ALA A 46 -6.30 -25.51 -14.67
N LEU A 47 -5.17 -24.81 -14.71
CA LEU A 47 -4.58 -24.31 -15.96
C LEU A 47 -4.21 -25.46 -16.91
N SER A 48 -4.41 -25.25 -18.20
CA SER A 48 -3.88 -26.14 -19.25
C SER A 48 -2.35 -26.08 -19.32
N GLU A 49 -1.71 -27.10 -19.89
CA GLU A 49 -0.25 -27.13 -20.08
C GLU A 49 0.29 -25.87 -20.80
N LYS A 50 -0.46 -25.40 -21.81
CA LYS A 50 -0.12 -24.16 -22.52
C LYS A 50 -0.23 -22.95 -21.58
N GLN A 51 -1.31 -22.83 -20.82
CA GLN A 51 -1.49 -21.73 -19.87
C GLN A 51 -0.39 -21.69 -18.81
N ILE A 52 0.06 -22.85 -18.32
CA ILE A 52 1.17 -22.97 -17.37
C ILE A 52 2.48 -22.50 -18.01
N SER A 53 2.79 -22.99 -19.22
CA SER A 53 4.02 -22.64 -19.95
C SER A 53 4.08 -21.13 -20.22
N ASP A 54 3.02 -20.55 -20.77
CA ASP A 54 2.98 -19.14 -21.11
C ASP A 54 3.07 -18.26 -19.85
N SER A 55 2.35 -18.62 -18.77
CA SER A 55 2.41 -17.91 -17.49
C SER A 55 3.83 -17.90 -16.90
N LYS A 56 4.56 -19.02 -17.03
CA LYS A 56 5.95 -19.12 -16.59
C LYS A 56 6.87 -18.17 -17.36
N ASP A 57 6.65 -18.01 -18.66
CA ASP A 57 7.44 -17.11 -19.49
C ASP A 57 7.15 -15.64 -19.17
N PHE A 58 5.89 -15.28 -18.91
CA PHE A 58 5.55 -13.94 -18.41
C PHE A 58 6.22 -13.63 -17.07
N LEU A 59 6.18 -14.56 -16.11
CA LEU A 59 6.87 -14.41 -14.82
C LEU A 59 8.39 -14.30 -14.95
N ARG A 60 9.00 -14.97 -15.94
CA ARG A 60 10.42 -14.80 -16.25
C ARG A 60 10.73 -13.44 -16.84
N SER A 61 9.89 -12.95 -17.74
CA SER A 61 10.05 -11.62 -18.36
C SER A 61 9.90 -10.47 -17.35
N GLY A 62 9.07 -10.65 -16.32
CA GLY A 62 8.86 -9.65 -15.26
C GLY A 62 10.00 -9.49 -14.27
N ARG A 63 11.07 -10.31 -14.34
CA ARG A 63 12.19 -10.29 -13.38
C ARG A 63 12.90 -8.94 -13.30
N ASP A 64 12.84 -8.12 -14.35
CA ASP A 64 13.43 -6.78 -14.35
C ASP A 64 12.80 -5.84 -13.32
N TYR A 65 11.56 -6.09 -12.91
CA TYR A 65 10.88 -5.32 -11.88
C TYR A 65 10.93 -5.99 -10.51
N PHE A 66 11.38 -7.25 -10.42
CA PHE A 66 11.38 -8.02 -9.17
C PHE A 66 12.16 -7.31 -8.05
N PRO A 67 11.65 -7.31 -6.81
CA PRO A 67 10.44 -8.00 -6.31
C PRO A 67 9.13 -7.21 -6.44
N ASP A 68 9.12 -6.11 -7.19
CA ASP A 68 7.93 -5.27 -7.33
C ASP A 68 6.82 -5.97 -8.12
N ASN A 69 5.56 -5.69 -7.77
CA ASN A 69 4.42 -6.31 -8.42
C ASN A 69 4.22 -5.82 -9.87
N ALA A 70 4.95 -4.80 -10.32
CA ALA A 70 5.02 -4.41 -11.72
C ALA A 70 5.46 -5.60 -12.61
N SER A 71 6.18 -6.58 -12.05
CA SER A 71 6.51 -7.84 -12.74
C SER A 71 5.29 -8.66 -13.17
N LEU A 72 4.11 -8.39 -12.60
CA LEU A 72 2.89 -9.17 -12.80
C LEU A 72 1.94 -8.57 -13.83
N TRP A 73 2.16 -7.34 -14.30
CA TRP A 73 1.23 -6.66 -15.24
C TRP A 73 1.06 -7.44 -16.55
N LYS A 74 2.16 -7.86 -17.16
CA LYS A 74 2.09 -8.67 -18.39
C LYS A 74 1.41 -10.02 -18.17
N LEU A 75 1.61 -10.65 -17.00
CA LEU A 75 0.88 -11.86 -16.64
C LEU A 75 -0.62 -11.58 -16.49
N ALA A 76 -1.00 -10.46 -15.88
CA ALA A 76 -2.40 -10.08 -15.71
C ALA A 76 -3.11 -9.92 -17.05
N LEU A 77 -2.49 -9.20 -18.00
CA LEU A 77 -3.01 -9.08 -19.36
C LEU A 77 -3.14 -10.43 -20.06
N TYR A 78 -2.11 -11.28 -19.95
CA TYR A 78 -2.16 -12.62 -20.53
C TYR A 78 -3.33 -13.45 -19.96
N LEU A 79 -3.51 -13.46 -18.65
CA LEU A 79 -4.59 -14.19 -18.00
C LEU A 79 -5.97 -13.62 -18.35
N GLN A 80 -6.11 -12.30 -18.44
CA GLN A 80 -7.34 -11.65 -18.89
C GLN A 80 -7.79 -12.17 -20.28
N GLN A 81 -6.83 -12.35 -21.19
CA GLN A 81 -7.09 -12.78 -22.56
C GLN A 81 -7.26 -14.30 -22.73
N ASN A 82 -6.70 -15.11 -21.82
CA ASN A 82 -6.54 -16.57 -22.04
C ASN A 82 -7.20 -17.45 -20.97
N LEU A 83 -7.74 -16.89 -19.89
CA LEU A 83 -8.56 -17.63 -18.93
C LEU A 83 -10.01 -17.72 -19.42
N THR A 84 -10.65 -18.86 -19.10
CA THR A 84 -12.12 -18.96 -19.23
C THR A 84 -12.80 -18.14 -18.15
N GLU A 85 -14.08 -17.80 -18.33
CA GLU A 85 -14.84 -17.05 -17.32
C GLU A 85 -14.89 -17.77 -15.96
N GLU A 86 -15.00 -19.10 -15.95
CA GLU A 86 -14.92 -19.90 -14.72
C GLU A 86 -13.54 -19.79 -14.04
N GLN A 87 -12.45 -19.80 -14.82
CA GLN A 87 -11.11 -19.61 -14.28
C GLN A 87 -10.91 -18.19 -13.74
N LYS A 88 -11.45 -17.17 -14.40
CA LYS A 88 -11.42 -15.79 -13.92
C LYS A 88 -12.20 -15.64 -12.62
N GLU A 89 -13.40 -16.20 -12.53
CA GLU A 89 -14.20 -16.20 -11.30
C GLU A 89 -13.44 -16.82 -10.13
N ARG A 90 -12.75 -17.95 -10.35
CA ARG A 90 -11.88 -18.59 -9.34
C ARG A 90 -10.68 -17.73 -8.95
N LEU A 91 -10.04 -17.06 -9.91
CA LEU A 91 -8.89 -16.20 -9.65
C LEU A 91 -9.26 -14.96 -8.82
N LEU A 92 -10.39 -14.34 -9.17
CA LEU A 92 -10.91 -13.14 -8.52
C LEU A 92 -11.55 -13.46 -7.16
N SER A 93 -12.02 -14.69 -6.97
CA SER A 93 -12.44 -15.17 -5.67
C SER A 93 -11.26 -15.14 -4.67
N PRO A 94 -11.49 -14.69 -3.43
CA PRO A 94 -10.51 -14.87 -2.37
C PRO A 94 -10.20 -16.36 -2.24
N PRO A 95 -8.93 -16.78 -2.34
CA PRO A 95 -8.57 -18.18 -2.20
C PRO A 95 -8.86 -18.66 -0.78
N GLU A 96 -9.27 -19.92 -0.62
CA GLU A 96 -9.73 -20.49 0.66
C GLU A 96 -8.71 -20.34 1.81
N TYR A 97 -7.42 -20.26 1.48
CA TYR A 97 -6.35 -20.08 2.45
C TYR A 97 -6.12 -18.61 2.86
N LEU A 98 -6.53 -17.62 2.06
CA LEU A 98 -6.41 -16.21 2.42
C LEU A 98 -7.53 -15.86 3.39
N LYS A 99 -7.17 -15.66 4.65
CA LYS A 99 -8.11 -15.18 5.64
C LYS A 99 -8.46 -13.73 5.37
N ALA A 100 -9.70 -13.35 5.65
CA ALA A 100 -10.18 -12.00 5.41
C ALA A 100 -9.32 -10.94 6.12
N GLU A 101 -8.77 -11.30 7.27
CA GLU A 101 -7.90 -10.53 8.15
C GLU A 101 -6.45 -10.41 7.65
N GLU A 102 -6.03 -11.26 6.69
CA GLU A 102 -4.73 -11.19 6.02
C GLU A 102 -4.75 -10.20 4.84
N ILE A 103 -5.95 -9.77 4.41
CA ILE A 103 -6.21 -8.69 3.45
C ILE A 103 -6.30 -7.35 4.19
N SER A 104 -5.41 -7.15 5.16
CA SER A 104 -5.09 -5.84 5.71
C SER A 104 -3.86 -5.35 4.96
N GLU A 105 -3.91 -4.17 4.34
CA GLU A 105 -2.80 -3.55 3.61
C GLU A 105 -1.65 -3.07 4.50
N GLU A 106 -1.39 -3.80 5.59
CA GLU A 106 -0.07 -3.90 6.16
C GLU A 106 0.23 -5.36 6.37
N ASN A 107 1.16 -5.88 5.59
CA ASN A 107 1.70 -7.24 5.67
C ASN A 107 2.46 -7.42 7.00
N ASP A 108 1.72 -7.45 8.12
CA ASP A 108 2.19 -7.44 9.50
C ASP A 108 2.25 -8.86 10.09
N GLN A 109 2.29 -9.89 9.24
CA GLN A 109 2.35 -11.29 9.67
C GLN A 109 3.62 -11.64 10.47
N HIS A 110 4.63 -10.77 10.51
CA HIS A 110 5.83 -11.00 11.32
C HIS A 110 6.07 -9.88 12.32
N HIS A 111 6.22 -10.28 13.59
CA HIS A 111 6.45 -9.52 14.83
C HIS A 111 7.69 -8.56 14.84
N LYS A 112 8.17 -8.13 13.68
CA LYS A 112 9.28 -7.19 13.50
C LYS A 112 8.79 -5.74 13.42
N ARG A 113 7.60 -5.46 12.87
CA ARG A 113 7.02 -4.11 12.86
C ARG A 113 6.43 -3.73 14.23
N LEU A 114 5.69 -4.61 14.90
CA LEU A 114 5.24 -4.37 16.30
C LEU A 114 6.39 -4.03 17.28
N ARG A 115 7.51 -4.77 17.20
CA ARG A 115 8.74 -4.42 17.95
C ARG A 115 9.35 -3.09 17.52
N HIS A 116 9.19 -2.69 16.26
CA HIS A 116 9.63 -1.40 15.73
C HIS A 116 8.70 -0.25 16.17
N HIS A 117 7.38 -0.44 16.21
CA HIS A 117 6.42 0.55 16.72
C HIS A 117 6.63 0.81 18.21
N HIS A 118 6.91 -0.23 19.00
CA HIS A 118 7.30 -0.08 20.40
C HIS A 118 8.57 0.80 20.54
N ARG A 119 9.61 0.50 19.77
CA ARG A 119 10.86 1.30 19.73
C ARG A 119 10.65 2.72 19.20
N MET A 120 9.70 2.94 18.30
CA MET A 120 9.35 4.26 17.78
C MET A 120 8.61 5.07 18.85
N GLY A 121 7.68 4.45 19.57
CA GLY A 121 6.98 5.10 20.69
C GLY A 121 7.93 5.51 21.81
N GLU A 122 8.88 4.64 22.19
CA GLU A 122 9.92 4.97 23.17
C GLU A 122 10.81 6.13 22.69
N PHE A 123 11.19 6.12 21.41
CA PHE A 123 11.99 7.21 20.84
C PHE A 123 11.22 8.53 20.82
N ILE A 124 9.95 8.54 20.40
CA ILE A 124 9.11 9.74 20.41
C ILE A 124 9.05 10.27 21.85
N ARG A 125 8.72 9.42 22.84
CA ARG A 125 8.71 9.83 24.25
C ARG A 125 10.05 10.41 24.72
N SER A 126 11.19 9.92 24.21
CA SER A 126 12.51 10.42 24.61
C SER A 126 12.83 11.83 24.10
N ILE A 127 12.12 12.33 23.09
CA ILE A 127 12.33 13.68 22.54
C ILE A 127 11.25 14.68 22.97
N LEU A 128 10.16 14.24 23.59
CA LEU A 128 9.07 15.08 24.07
C LEU A 128 9.40 15.75 25.41
N ASN A 129 8.86 16.95 25.62
CA ASN A 129 8.86 17.59 26.94
C ASN A 129 7.68 17.10 27.82
N ALA A 130 7.63 17.53 29.08
CA ALA A 130 6.63 17.07 30.05
C ALA A 130 5.18 17.38 29.63
N ASP A 131 4.94 18.55 29.03
CA ASP A 131 3.60 18.96 28.59
C ASP A 131 3.16 18.14 27.38
N GLN A 132 4.06 17.94 26.40
CA GLN A 132 3.79 17.15 25.20
C GLN A 132 3.55 15.65 25.47
N LEU A 133 4.10 15.10 26.57
CA LEU A 133 3.92 13.69 26.91
C LEU A 133 2.46 13.34 27.20
N SER A 134 1.72 14.24 27.87
CA SER A 134 0.29 14.05 28.15
C SER A 134 -0.51 14.02 26.85
N ASP A 135 -0.31 15.02 26.00
CA ASP A 135 -0.99 15.13 24.70
C ASP A 135 -0.68 13.93 23.80
N TYR A 136 0.58 13.48 23.79
CA TYR A 136 0.99 12.28 23.05
C TYR A 136 0.23 11.03 23.52
N ASP A 137 0.07 10.86 24.83
CA ASP A 137 -0.65 9.71 25.40
C ASP A 137 -2.13 9.73 25.01
N GLU A 138 -2.77 10.90 25.02
CA GLU A 138 -4.14 11.06 24.55
C GLU A 138 -4.27 10.71 23.06
N ILE A 139 -3.38 11.23 22.21
CA ILE A 139 -3.36 10.96 20.77
C ILE A 139 -3.19 9.46 20.48
N VAL A 140 -2.24 8.80 21.17
CA VAL A 140 -1.97 7.37 20.99
C VAL A 140 -3.14 6.51 21.48
N ASN A 141 -3.75 6.86 22.61
CA ASN A 141 -4.89 6.13 23.15
C ASN A 141 -6.11 6.26 22.24
N TYR A 142 -6.42 7.46 21.76
CA TYR A 142 -7.51 7.67 20.81
C TYR A 142 -7.31 6.83 19.55
N LYS A 143 -6.12 6.93 18.91
CA LYS A 143 -5.77 6.09 17.75
C LYS A 143 -6.02 4.61 18.02
N LYS A 144 -5.54 4.11 19.16
CA LYS A 144 -5.67 2.70 19.51
C LYS A 144 -7.13 2.29 19.65
N MET A 145 -7.93 3.07 20.39
CA MET A 145 -9.35 2.77 20.60
C MET A 145 -10.13 2.80 19.29
N THR A 146 -9.94 3.82 18.45
CA THR A 146 -10.64 3.90 17.15
C THR A 146 -10.26 2.75 16.22
N LEU A 147 -8.97 2.36 16.17
CA LEU A 147 -8.56 1.19 15.38
C LEU A 147 -9.16 -0.12 15.93
N GLU A 148 -9.27 -0.27 17.25
CA GLU A 148 -9.93 -1.42 17.87
C GLU A 148 -11.43 -1.47 17.53
N GLU A 149 -12.12 -0.32 17.51
CA GLU A 149 -13.52 -0.21 17.11
C GLU A 149 -13.73 -0.61 15.64
N ILE A 150 -12.92 -0.08 14.72
CA ILE A 150 -12.98 -0.44 13.29
C ILE A 150 -12.74 -1.94 13.11
N PHE A 151 -11.73 -2.50 13.79
CA PHE A 151 -11.42 -3.92 13.70
C PHE A 151 -12.56 -4.80 14.24
N ASN A 152 -13.20 -4.39 15.33
CA ASN A 152 -14.35 -5.09 15.88
C ASN A 152 -15.57 -5.03 14.95
N SER A 153 -15.84 -3.87 14.34
CA SER A 153 -16.90 -3.71 13.33
C SER A 153 -16.67 -4.61 12.12
N LEU A 154 -15.42 -4.71 11.65
CA LEU A 154 -15.06 -5.62 10.57
C LEU A 154 -15.28 -7.09 10.96
N LYS A 155 -14.90 -7.47 12.19
CA LYS A 155 -15.08 -8.84 12.72
C LYS A 155 -16.55 -9.22 12.91
N MET A 156 -17.39 -8.25 13.26
CA MET A 156 -18.83 -8.45 13.42
C MET A 156 -19.60 -8.37 12.08
N GLU A 157 -18.90 -8.19 10.96
CA GLU A 157 -19.49 -8.03 9.62
C GLU A 157 -20.49 -6.85 9.53
N THR A 158 -20.36 -5.86 10.42
CA THR A 158 -21.21 -4.65 10.42
C THR A 158 -20.67 -3.56 9.50
N GLN A 159 -19.50 -3.78 8.91
CA GLN A 159 -18.76 -2.87 8.05
C GLN A 159 -18.02 -3.68 6.98
N THR A 160 -17.95 -3.15 5.76
CA THR A 160 -17.17 -3.74 4.66
C THR A 160 -15.68 -3.48 4.82
N LYS A 161 -14.83 -4.29 4.19
CA LYS A 161 -13.38 -4.08 4.18
C LYS A 161 -12.97 -2.73 3.58
N GLN A 162 -13.71 -2.28 2.57
CA GLN A 162 -13.44 -0.99 1.90
C GLN A 162 -13.70 0.17 2.86
N GLU A 163 -14.83 0.13 3.57
CA GLU A 163 -15.15 1.13 4.59
C GLU A 163 -14.13 1.10 5.75
N ALA A 164 -13.74 -0.09 6.22
CA ALA A 164 -12.76 -0.25 7.29
C ALA A 164 -11.39 0.31 6.89
N HIS A 165 -10.95 0.03 5.66
CA HIS A 165 -9.70 0.57 5.16
C HIS A 165 -9.75 2.11 5.11
N ARG A 166 -10.81 2.68 4.54
CA ARG A 166 -10.97 4.14 4.45
C ARG A 166 -10.92 4.80 5.83
N GLU A 167 -11.59 4.23 6.82
CA GLU A 167 -11.56 4.74 8.20
C GLU A 167 -10.17 4.61 8.82
N MET A 168 -9.49 3.47 8.62
CA MET A 168 -8.10 3.30 9.07
C MET A 168 -7.16 4.34 8.43
N MET A 169 -7.31 4.63 7.13
CA MET A 169 -6.57 5.69 6.45
C MET A 169 -6.82 7.04 7.12
N GLY A 170 -8.08 7.38 7.40
CA GLY A 170 -8.44 8.60 8.12
C GLY A 170 -7.78 8.69 9.50
N VAL A 171 -7.82 7.62 10.30
CA VAL A 171 -7.16 7.56 11.61
C VAL A 171 -5.65 7.76 11.50
N MET A 172 -5.02 7.17 10.48
CA MET A 172 -3.58 7.28 10.27
C MET A 172 -3.16 8.68 9.80
N GLU A 173 -3.93 9.31 8.92
CA GLU A 173 -3.71 10.70 8.50
C GLU A 173 -3.95 11.68 9.65
N TRP A 174 -5.01 11.51 10.43
CA TRP A 174 -5.24 12.31 11.64
C TRP A 174 -4.07 12.18 12.61
N PHE A 175 -3.61 10.96 12.89
CA PHE A 175 -2.48 10.74 13.79
C PHE A 175 -1.21 11.42 13.28
N ARG A 176 -0.94 11.40 11.97
CA ARG A 176 0.19 12.13 11.37
C ARG A 176 0.07 13.64 11.60
N ALA A 177 -1.10 14.21 11.34
CA ALA A 177 -1.35 15.63 11.52
C ALA A 177 -1.30 16.07 13.00
N ALA A 178 -1.86 15.25 13.91
CA ALA A 178 -1.81 15.48 15.35
C ALA A 178 -0.36 15.45 15.87
N MET A 179 0.46 14.51 15.40
CA MET A 179 1.89 14.47 15.71
C MET A 179 2.62 15.69 15.15
N ASP A 180 2.31 16.12 13.93
CA ASP A 180 2.93 17.29 13.33
C ASP A 180 2.60 18.59 14.09
N LYS A 181 1.38 18.69 14.62
CA LYS A 181 0.95 19.79 15.48
C LYS A 181 1.61 19.76 16.87
N LEU A 182 1.79 18.56 17.43
CA LEU A 182 2.39 18.36 18.76
C LEU A 182 3.89 18.70 18.79
N LEU A 183 4.62 18.32 17.74
CA LEU A 183 6.07 18.37 17.72
C LEU A 183 6.60 19.75 17.31
N THR A 184 7.74 20.15 17.87
CA THR A 184 8.48 21.32 17.41
C THR A 184 9.27 21.02 16.12
N ASP A 185 9.63 22.06 15.37
CA ASP A 185 10.48 21.92 14.16
C ASP A 185 11.78 21.13 14.43
N GLU A 186 12.40 21.33 15.60
CA GLU A 186 13.62 20.62 16.00
C GLU A 186 13.34 19.12 16.24
N GLN A 187 12.27 18.80 16.97
CA GLN A 187 11.85 17.42 17.21
C GLN A 187 11.46 16.71 15.90
N LYS A 188 10.79 17.41 14.98
CA LYS A 188 10.47 16.91 13.63
C LYS A 188 11.73 16.58 12.85
N SER A 189 12.73 17.47 12.86
CA SER A 189 14.03 17.22 12.19
C SER A 189 14.75 16.00 12.78
N ILE A 190 14.74 15.83 14.11
CA ILE A 190 15.33 14.66 14.78
C ILE A 190 14.62 13.38 14.36
N LEU A 191 13.28 13.40 14.31
CA LEU A 191 12.48 12.26 13.85
C LEU A 191 12.74 11.93 12.39
N GLU A 192 12.83 12.94 11.52
CA GLU A 192 13.10 12.76 10.10
C GLU A 192 14.49 12.18 9.88
N GLU A 193 15.53 12.67 10.57
CA GLU A 193 16.87 12.12 10.48
C GLU A 193 16.92 10.68 10.97
N MET A 194 16.29 10.37 12.10
CA MET A 194 16.23 9.01 12.64
C MET A 194 15.45 8.07 11.71
N ARG A 195 14.34 8.53 11.13
CA ARG A 195 13.58 7.80 10.10
C ARG A 195 14.47 7.56 8.90
N LYS A 196 15.13 8.58 8.36
CA LYS A 196 16.02 8.48 7.22
C LYS A 196 17.18 7.54 7.48
N GLN A 197 17.84 7.61 8.63
CA GLN A 197 18.91 6.68 9.00
C GLN A 197 18.40 5.25 9.12
N LYS A 198 17.23 5.03 9.75
CA LYS A 198 16.64 3.68 9.87
C LYS A 198 16.18 3.16 8.51
N ASP A 199 15.56 3.99 7.70
CA ASP A 199 15.08 3.67 6.37
C ASP A 199 16.26 3.43 5.42
N ASP A 200 17.30 4.27 5.43
CA ASP A 200 18.55 4.02 4.71
C ASP A 200 19.23 2.74 5.19
N ASN A 201 19.29 2.46 6.49
CA ASN A 201 19.85 1.21 7.00
C ASN A 201 18.98 -0.01 6.65
N TRP A 202 17.67 0.18 6.58
CA TRP A 202 16.72 -0.82 6.10
C TRP A 202 16.96 -1.07 4.61
N ARG A 203 16.99 -0.03 3.78
CA ARG A 203 17.20 -0.05 2.31
C ARG A 203 18.59 -0.53 1.89
N LYS A 204 19.66 -0.11 2.57
CA LYS A 204 21.06 -0.48 2.30
C LYS A 204 21.29 -1.98 2.39
N ASN A 205 20.52 -2.67 3.23
CA ASN A 205 20.62 -4.12 3.41
C ASN A 205 19.59 -4.90 2.57
N ARG A 206 18.85 -4.26 1.65
CA ARG A 206 17.58 -4.79 1.12
C ARG A 206 17.27 -4.41 -0.35
N GLY A 207 18.26 -4.40 -1.24
CA GLY A 207 18.03 -4.11 -2.65
C GLY A 207 17.14 -5.14 -3.36
N GLY A 208 16.22 -4.69 -4.21
CA GLY A 208 15.66 -5.51 -5.28
C GLY A 208 16.72 -5.76 -6.36
N TYR A 209 16.69 -6.94 -6.99
CA TYR A 209 17.70 -7.35 -7.97
C TYR A 209 17.29 -7.11 -9.42
N GLY A 210 16.02 -6.76 -9.67
CA GLY A 210 15.54 -6.37 -10.99
C GLY A 210 16.17 -5.05 -11.45
N LYS A 211 16.46 -4.94 -12.74
CA LYS A 211 17.02 -3.75 -13.39
C LYS A 211 16.25 -2.47 -13.05
N HIS A 212 14.94 -2.57 -12.92
CA HIS A 212 13.98 -1.50 -12.68
C HIS A 212 13.36 -1.55 -11.28
N ALA A 213 13.88 -2.37 -10.35
CA ALA A 213 13.31 -2.61 -9.02
C ALA A 213 13.24 -1.38 -8.07
N LYS A 214 13.73 -0.22 -8.51
CA LYS A 214 13.65 1.08 -7.78
C LYS A 214 13.28 2.25 -8.69
N ASP A 215 12.86 1.94 -9.92
CA ASP A 215 12.55 2.93 -10.94
C ASP A 215 11.03 3.05 -11.03
N HIS A 216 10.48 3.91 -10.17
CA HIS A 216 9.04 4.09 -10.02
C HIS A 216 8.36 4.55 -11.32
N ASP A 217 9.05 5.37 -12.12
CA ASP A 217 8.54 5.83 -13.39
C ASP A 217 8.47 4.68 -14.40
N LYS A 218 9.47 3.77 -14.41
CA LYS A 218 9.41 2.56 -15.23
C LYS A 218 8.33 1.59 -14.78
N MET A 219 8.13 1.43 -13.48
CA MET A 219 7.05 0.58 -12.95
C MET A 219 5.67 1.12 -13.34
N ARG A 220 5.48 2.44 -13.24
CA ARG A 220 4.25 3.13 -13.65
C ARG A 220 4.02 3.01 -15.16
N GLN A 221 5.08 3.19 -15.95
CA GLN A 221 5.02 3.05 -17.40
C GLN A 221 4.62 1.63 -17.83
N GLU A 222 5.13 0.60 -17.16
CA GLU A 222 4.75 -0.80 -17.45
C GLU A 222 3.24 -1.03 -17.28
N MET A 223 2.62 -0.44 -16.26
CA MET A 223 1.16 -0.46 -16.08
C MET A 223 0.47 0.26 -17.25
N TYR A 224 0.90 1.46 -17.60
CA TYR A 224 0.30 2.24 -18.69
C TYR A 224 0.38 1.51 -20.03
N ASP A 225 1.53 0.90 -20.32
CA ASP A 225 1.77 0.12 -21.53
C ASP A 225 0.87 -1.12 -21.58
N VAL A 226 0.74 -1.84 -20.46
CA VAL A 226 -0.10 -3.05 -20.37
C VAL A 226 -1.59 -2.74 -20.46
N LEU A 227 -2.04 -1.67 -19.83
CA LEU A 227 -3.42 -1.20 -19.89
C LEU A 227 -3.74 -0.48 -21.22
N ALA A 228 -2.73 -0.28 -22.09
CA ALA A 228 -2.84 0.49 -23.31
C ALA A 228 -3.52 1.86 -23.08
N MET A 229 -3.14 2.53 -21.99
CA MET A 229 -3.76 3.81 -21.62
C MET A 229 -3.47 4.88 -22.67
N THR A 230 -4.48 5.69 -22.99
CA THR A 230 -4.29 6.85 -23.87
C THR A 230 -3.53 7.95 -23.15
N GLU A 231 -2.89 8.86 -23.89
CA GLU A 231 -2.24 10.05 -23.31
C GLU A 231 -3.23 10.89 -22.48
N GLU A 232 -4.49 10.95 -22.90
CA GLU A 232 -5.57 11.62 -22.17
C GLU A 232 -5.90 10.92 -20.85
N GLN A 233 -6.02 9.59 -20.84
CA GLN A 233 -6.25 8.81 -19.62
C GLN A 233 -5.07 8.97 -18.64
N ILE A 234 -3.84 8.92 -19.13
CA ILE A 234 -2.63 9.11 -18.32
C ILE A 234 -2.62 10.52 -17.71
N SER A 235 -2.79 11.57 -18.53
CA SER A 235 -2.80 12.95 -18.06
C SER A 235 -3.92 13.21 -17.06
N THR A 236 -5.10 12.62 -17.26
CA THR A 236 -6.24 12.74 -16.34
C THR A 236 -5.95 12.05 -15.02
N LEU A 237 -5.37 10.85 -15.05
CA LEU A 237 -5.00 10.10 -13.85
C LEU A 237 -3.92 10.84 -13.04
N GLU A 238 -2.87 11.34 -13.68
CA GLU A 238 -1.81 12.10 -13.02
C GLU A 238 -2.36 13.39 -12.39
N THR A 239 -3.22 14.12 -13.09
CA THR A 239 -3.88 15.33 -12.56
C THR A 239 -4.78 14.99 -11.36
N LEU A 240 -5.50 13.87 -11.42
CA LEU A 240 -6.35 13.40 -10.33
C LEU A 240 -5.51 13.04 -9.09
N GLU A 241 -4.37 12.36 -9.27
CA GLU A 241 -3.43 12.05 -8.20
C GLU A 241 -2.85 13.31 -7.55
N GLU A 242 -2.48 14.31 -8.34
CA GLU A 242 -2.02 15.62 -7.84
C GLU A 242 -3.12 16.36 -7.05
N SER A 243 -4.36 16.34 -7.55
CA SER A 243 -5.52 16.95 -6.88
C SER A 243 -5.82 16.29 -5.53
N PHE A 244 -5.80 14.96 -5.49
CA PHE A 244 -5.96 14.19 -4.25
C PHE A 244 -4.87 14.52 -3.23
N LYS A 245 -3.61 14.55 -3.68
CA LYS A 245 -2.47 14.96 -2.87
C LYS A 245 -2.65 16.38 -2.30
N SER A 246 -3.02 17.33 -3.16
CA SER A 246 -3.24 18.72 -2.76
C SER A 246 -4.40 18.86 -1.77
N SER A 247 -5.44 18.03 -1.89
CA SER A 247 -6.59 18.04 -0.98
C SER A 247 -6.21 17.56 0.42
N LEU A 248 -5.44 16.47 0.52
CA LEU A 248 -4.91 15.99 1.80
C LEU A 248 -3.93 16.98 2.42
N GLU A 249 -3.04 17.57 1.63
CA GLU A 249 -2.10 18.59 2.11
C GLU A 249 -2.82 19.85 2.62
N SER A 250 -3.87 20.29 1.92
CA SER A 250 -4.72 21.40 2.37
C SER A 250 -5.41 21.08 3.71
N LEU A 251 -6.01 19.90 3.84
CA LEU A 251 -6.65 19.45 5.09
C LEU A 251 -5.64 19.40 6.25
N HIS A 252 -4.46 18.81 6.01
CA HIS A 252 -3.36 18.73 6.98
C HIS A 252 -2.93 20.12 7.45
N ASN A 253 -2.61 21.03 6.52
CA ASN A 253 -2.16 22.38 6.85
C ASN A 253 -3.24 23.17 7.60
N ASN A 254 -4.50 23.08 7.18
CA ASN A 254 -5.61 23.74 7.88
C ASN A 254 -5.73 23.30 9.34
N PHE A 255 -5.51 22.02 9.61
CA PHE A 255 -5.54 21.46 10.97
C PHE A 255 -4.32 21.83 11.81
N VAL A 256 -3.11 21.67 11.25
CA VAL A 256 -1.83 21.91 11.93
C VAL A 256 -1.65 23.40 12.25
N ASP A 257 -1.93 24.28 11.28
CA ASP A 257 -1.82 25.72 11.45
C ASP A 257 -2.96 26.32 12.29
N GLY A 258 -3.95 25.49 12.67
CA GLY A 258 -5.10 25.92 13.47
C GLY A 258 -6.05 26.88 12.74
N ILE A 259 -6.02 26.88 11.40
CA ILE A 259 -6.96 27.64 10.56
C ILE A 259 -8.38 27.12 10.78
N VAL A 260 -8.52 25.79 10.89
CA VAL A 260 -9.77 25.12 11.23
C VAL A 260 -9.54 24.19 12.42
N ASN A 261 -10.40 24.28 13.43
CA ASN A 261 -10.32 23.46 14.63
C ASN A 261 -11.14 22.18 14.49
N TYR A 262 -10.71 21.28 13.61
CA TYR A 262 -11.35 19.98 13.44
C TYR A 262 -11.24 19.13 14.71
N THR A 263 -12.33 18.46 15.10
CA THR A 263 -12.20 17.32 16.02
C THR A 263 -11.50 16.15 15.31
N PRO A 264 -10.96 15.17 16.07
CA PRO A 264 -10.42 13.95 15.46
C PRO A 264 -11.40 13.28 14.50
N GLU A 265 -12.67 13.16 14.90
CA GLU A 265 -13.73 12.55 14.09
C GLU A 265 -13.98 13.31 12.79
N GLU A 266 -14.05 14.65 12.87
CA GLU A 266 -14.24 15.50 11.69
C GLU A 266 -13.05 15.37 10.73
N TYR A 267 -11.81 15.33 11.24
CA TYR A 267 -10.63 15.15 10.40
C TYR A 267 -10.66 13.79 9.68
N ILE A 268 -10.92 12.71 10.43
CA ILE A 268 -11.02 11.34 9.90
C ILE A 268 -12.10 11.26 8.81
N GLN A 269 -13.26 11.87 9.04
CA GLN A 269 -14.35 11.91 8.07
C GLN A 269 -13.96 12.67 6.79
N ASN A 270 -13.28 13.81 6.91
CA ASN A 270 -12.81 14.57 5.75
C ASN A 270 -11.80 13.78 4.91
N VAL A 271 -10.86 13.08 5.54
CA VAL A 271 -9.94 12.17 4.83
C VAL A 271 -10.72 11.08 4.10
N GLY A 272 -11.73 10.50 4.76
CA GLY A 272 -12.61 9.49 4.15
C GLY A 272 -13.32 10.02 2.90
N SER A 273 -13.91 11.22 2.97
CA SER A 273 -14.58 11.84 1.81
C SER A 273 -13.62 12.17 0.67
N ILE A 274 -12.41 12.62 0.96
CA ILE A 274 -11.38 12.86 -0.06
C ILE A 274 -10.98 11.54 -0.75
N ALA A 275 -10.82 10.46 0.02
CA ALA A 275 -10.50 9.13 -0.50
C ALA A 275 -11.63 8.52 -1.34
N ASP A 276 -12.88 8.67 -0.91
CA ASP A 276 -14.05 8.18 -1.66
C ASP A 276 -14.18 8.90 -3.01
N SER A 277 -14.13 10.24 -3.02
CA SER A 277 -14.19 11.02 -4.26
C SER A 277 -13.08 10.61 -5.23
N PHE A 278 -11.85 10.48 -4.73
CA PHE A 278 -10.72 10.07 -5.52
C PHE A 278 -10.89 8.67 -6.12
N HIS A 279 -11.42 7.72 -5.33
CA HIS A 279 -11.66 6.36 -5.78
C HIS A 279 -12.70 6.30 -6.90
N GLU A 280 -13.81 7.01 -6.73
CA GLU A 280 -14.88 7.10 -7.74
C GLU A 280 -14.38 7.73 -9.04
N ASP A 281 -13.71 8.88 -8.94
CA ASP A 281 -13.15 9.57 -10.10
C ASP A 281 -12.12 8.69 -10.82
N LYS A 282 -11.28 7.98 -10.07
CA LYS A 282 -10.25 7.11 -10.63
C LYS A 282 -10.85 5.94 -11.41
N ILE A 283 -11.87 5.28 -10.88
CA ILE A 283 -12.50 4.15 -11.57
C ILE A 283 -13.07 4.61 -12.91
N SER A 284 -13.63 5.83 -12.97
CA SER A 284 -14.23 6.37 -14.20
C SER A 284 -13.24 6.59 -15.36
N ILE A 285 -11.92 6.64 -15.08
CA ILE A 285 -10.87 6.80 -16.08
C ILE A 285 -10.69 5.52 -16.92
N PHE A 286 -10.93 4.35 -16.32
CA PHE A 286 -10.63 3.06 -16.92
C PHE A 286 -11.86 2.45 -17.59
N ASP A 287 -11.65 1.80 -18.74
CA ASP A 287 -12.70 0.98 -19.35
C ASP A 287 -12.83 -0.39 -18.64
N THR A 288 -13.86 -1.16 -19.00
CA THR A 288 -14.15 -2.46 -18.38
C THR A 288 -13.01 -3.47 -18.56
N VAL A 289 -12.29 -3.45 -19.69
CA VAL A 289 -11.17 -4.36 -19.95
C VAL A 289 -9.97 -3.97 -19.08
N GLN A 290 -9.67 -2.67 -19.00
CA GLN A 290 -8.62 -2.15 -18.13
C GLN A 290 -8.90 -2.46 -16.66
N LEU A 291 -10.15 -2.30 -16.21
CA LEU A 291 -10.56 -2.66 -14.85
C LEU A 291 -10.39 -4.16 -14.57
N GLU A 292 -10.76 -5.04 -15.51
CA GLU A 292 -10.56 -6.49 -15.36
C GLU A 292 -9.06 -6.85 -15.24
N ILE A 293 -8.19 -6.23 -16.06
CA ILE A 293 -6.73 -6.43 -15.96
C ILE A 293 -6.21 -5.96 -14.59
N ILE A 294 -6.68 -4.81 -14.09
CA ILE A 294 -6.32 -4.28 -12.76
C ILE A 294 -6.76 -5.24 -11.65
N GLU A 295 -7.96 -5.81 -11.74
CA GLU A 295 -8.48 -6.76 -10.75
C GLU A 295 -7.68 -8.07 -10.76
N ILE A 296 -7.36 -8.60 -11.94
CA ILE A 296 -6.49 -9.77 -12.10
C ILE A 296 -5.11 -9.48 -11.52
N HIS A 297 -4.51 -8.33 -11.83
CA HIS A 297 -3.22 -7.92 -11.27
C HIS A 297 -3.25 -7.87 -9.73
N ARG A 298 -4.30 -7.28 -9.14
CA ARG A 298 -4.50 -7.27 -7.69
C ARG A 298 -4.60 -8.68 -7.11
N ALA A 299 -5.34 -9.58 -7.76
CA ALA A 299 -5.46 -10.97 -7.34
C ALA A 299 -4.11 -11.72 -7.40
N LEU A 300 -3.30 -11.45 -8.42
CA LEU A 300 -1.94 -11.98 -8.56
C LEU A 300 -1.00 -11.41 -7.50
N ALA A 301 -1.01 -10.10 -7.28
CA ALA A 301 -0.17 -9.44 -6.29
C ALA A 301 -0.44 -9.98 -4.88
N ARG A 302 -1.71 -10.21 -4.52
CA ARG A 302 -2.08 -10.83 -3.23
C ARG A 302 -1.48 -12.23 -3.06
N ARG A 303 -1.57 -13.08 -4.08
CA ARG A 303 -1.00 -14.44 -4.08
C ARG A 303 0.52 -14.41 -4.08
N PHE A 304 1.12 -13.49 -4.84
CA PHE A 304 2.56 -13.30 -4.88
C PHE A 304 3.13 -12.86 -3.53
N MET A 305 2.42 -11.95 -2.83
CA MET A 305 2.83 -11.43 -1.53
C MET A 305 3.03 -12.51 -0.46
N LYS A 306 2.26 -13.60 -0.51
CA LYS A 306 2.44 -14.79 0.35
C LYS A 306 3.84 -15.37 0.20
N HIS A 307 4.34 -15.50 -1.02
CA HIS A 307 5.61 -16.17 -1.31
C HIS A 307 6.80 -15.21 -1.28
N SER A 308 6.56 -13.91 -1.40
CA SER A 308 7.59 -12.89 -1.28
C SER A 308 7.77 -12.47 0.20
N ARG A 309 8.86 -12.91 0.84
CA ARG A 309 9.42 -12.45 2.15
C ARG A 309 8.52 -12.45 3.41
N TRP A 310 7.21 -12.44 3.30
CA TRP A 310 6.29 -12.22 4.40
C TRP A 310 5.52 -13.48 4.81
N GLY A 311 5.46 -14.52 3.95
CA GLY A 311 4.83 -15.80 4.28
C GLY A 311 5.76 -16.95 4.71
N TYR A 312 7.04 -16.71 5.01
CA TYR A 312 7.89 -17.80 5.55
C TYR A 312 7.54 -18.06 7.02
N LYS A 313 6.90 -19.21 7.28
CA LYS A 313 6.87 -19.88 8.58
C LYS A 313 8.05 -20.85 8.64
N GLY A 314 9.23 -20.35 8.99
CA GLY A 314 10.35 -21.21 9.36
C GLY A 314 11.07 -20.67 10.57
#